data_AF-S7XHL8-F1
#
_entry.id   AF-S7XHL8-F1
#
_cell.length_a   1.000
_cell.length_b   1.000
_cell.length_c   1.000
_cell.angle_alpha   90.00
_cell.angle_beta   90.00
_cell.angle_gamma   90.00
#
_symmetry.space_group_name_H-M   'P 1'
#
loop_
_entity.id
_entity.type
_entity.pdbx_description
1 polymer ?
#
loop_
_entity_poly.entity_id
_entity_poly.type
_entity_poly.pdbx_seq_one_letter_code
_entity_poly.pdbx_strand_id
1 'polypeptide(L)'
;MHDSIENWEQAPKHAHSTMNNLLLKAVTDRNAKQLREERGGYNGIDSLTSDELEQYQAFEDMVIAMIGLNMSYQEIKAMAFRNKKTRQRSA
;
A
#
# COMPACT_ATOMS: atom_id res chain seq x y z
N MET A 1 2.51 6.62 9.62
CA MET A 1 3.37 6.24 8.47
C MET A 1 4.56 7.19 8.29
N HIS A 2 4.36 8.51 8.27
CA HIS A 2 5.44 9.50 8.05
C HIS A 2 6.64 9.30 9.00
N ASP A 3 6.43 9.27 10.32
CA ASP A 3 7.52 9.04 11.28
C ASP A 3 8.26 7.71 11.10
N SER A 4 7.54 6.63 10.77
CA SER A 4 8.13 5.31 10.57
C SER A 4 9.01 5.28 9.31
N ILE A 5 8.59 5.98 8.24
CA ILE A 5 9.35 6.09 6.99
C ILE A 5 10.60 6.95 7.16
N GLU A 6 10.56 8.00 7.99
CA GLU A 6 11.73 8.85 8.25
C GLU A 6 12.87 8.08 8.92
N ASN A 7 12.55 7.12 9.81
CA ASN A 7 13.55 6.27 10.47
C ASN A 7 13.92 5.01 9.66
N TRP A 8 13.40 4.85 8.44
CA TRP A 8 13.60 3.63 7.67
C TRP A 8 14.87 3.70 6.83
N GLU A 9 15.98 3.12 7.32
CA GLU A 9 17.27 3.14 6.61
C GLU A 9 17.25 2.42 5.25
N GLN A 10 16.39 1.40 5.10
CA GLN A 10 16.25 0.62 3.87
C GLN A 10 15.18 1.17 2.92
N ALA A 11 14.70 2.37 3.20
CA ALA A 11 13.66 3.00 2.41
C ALA A 11 14.14 3.35 0.99
N PRO A 12 13.33 3.13 -0.05
CA PRO A 12 13.64 3.63 -1.37
C PRO A 12 13.59 5.17 -1.37
N LYS A 13 14.30 5.82 -2.33
CA LYS A 13 14.38 7.29 -2.47
C LYS A 13 13.03 8.03 -2.37
N HIS A 14 11.93 7.38 -2.75
CA HIS A 14 10.58 7.91 -2.66
C HIS A 14 9.66 6.98 -1.85
N ALA A 15 10.07 6.62 -0.65
CA ALA A 15 9.37 5.67 0.23
C ALA A 15 7.87 5.94 0.36
N HIS A 16 7.46 7.18 0.60
CA HIS A 16 6.05 7.56 0.64
C HIS A 16 5.30 7.22 -0.65
N SER A 17 5.79 7.67 -1.80
CA SER A 17 5.15 7.41 -3.10
C SER A 17 5.23 5.93 -3.50
N THR A 18 6.34 5.26 -3.20
CA THR A 18 6.53 3.84 -3.50
C THR A 18 5.57 2.99 -2.68
N MET A 19 5.43 3.31 -1.39
CA MET A 19 4.55 2.56 -0.50
C MET A 19 3.08 2.84 -0.81
N ASN A 20 2.68 4.10 -0.99
CA ASN A 20 1.31 4.44 -1.40
C ASN A 20 0.92 3.70 -2.70
N ASN A 21 1.79 3.69 -3.72
CA ASN A 21 1.53 2.94 -4.96
C ASN A 21 1.51 1.42 -4.74
N LEU A 22 2.30 0.88 -3.81
CA LEU A 22 2.26 -0.53 -3.45
C LEU A 22 0.92 -0.90 -2.81
N LEU A 23 0.46 -0.11 -1.83
CA LEU A 23 -0.81 -0.34 -1.14
C LEU A 23 -1.99 -0.22 -2.10
N LEU A 24 -2.02 0.84 -2.91
CA LEU A 24 -3.02 1.00 -3.96
C LEU A 24 -3.07 -0.20 -4.90
N LYS A 25 -1.90 -0.71 -5.32
CA LYS A 25 -1.84 -1.87 -6.22
C LYS A 25 -2.21 -3.19 -5.52
N ALA A 26 -1.98 -3.31 -4.23
CA ALA A 26 -2.40 -4.46 -3.44
C ALA A 26 -3.93 -4.52 -3.28
N VAL A 27 -4.56 -3.36 -3.05
CA VAL A 27 -6.01 -3.22 -2.81
C VAL A 27 -6.81 -3.19 -4.11
N THR A 28 -6.39 -2.42 -5.11
CA THR A 28 -7.18 -2.10 -6.31
C THR A 28 -6.63 -2.69 -7.61
N ASP A 29 -5.52 -3.44 -7.54
CA ASP A 29 -4.70 -3.85 -8.70
C ASP A 29 -4.02 -2.72 -9.48
N ARG A 30 -4.30 -1.46 -9.14
CA ARG A 30 -3.91 -0.29 -9.93
C ARG A 30 -3.08 0.69 -9.12
N ASN A 31 -2.24 1.45 -9.80
CA ASN A 31 -1.50 2.54 -9.17
C ASN A 31 -2.34 3.84 -9.12
N ALA A 32 -1.89 4.84 -8.36
CA ALA A 32 -2.62 6.11 -8.21
C ALA A 32 -2.92 6.78 -9.56
N LYS A 33 -2.00 6.69 -10.52
CA LYS A 33 -2.14 7.29 -11.85
C LYS A 33 -3.24 6.58 -12.65
N GLN A 34 -3.24 5.25 -12.67
CA GLN A 34 -4.25 4.43 -13.34
C GLN A 34 -5.64 4.60 -12.71
N LEU A 35 -5.72 4.67 -11.39
CA LEU A 35 -6.99 4.94 -10.69
C LEU A 35 -7.55 6.31 -11.06
N ARG A 36 -6.69 7.33 -11.12
CA ARG A 36 -7.08 8.67 -11.56
C ARG A 36 -7.53 8.70 -13.02
N GLU A 37 -6.83 8.01 -13.92
CA GLU A 37 -7.21 7.94 -15.33
C GLU A 37 -8.53 7.17 -15.53
N GLU A 38 -8.78 6.13 -14.73
CA GLU A 38 -9.96 5.27 -14.90
C GLU A 38 -11.21 5.77 -14.18
N ARG A 39 -11.06 6.33 -12.97
CA ARG A 39 -12.16 6.83 -12.14
C ARG A 39 -12.30 8.36 -12.15
N GLY A 40 -11.35 9.09 -12.76
CA GLY A 40 -11.41 10.55 -12.92
C GLY A 40 -11.15 11.36 -11.64
N GLY A 41 -10.74 10.72 -10.53
CA GLY A 41 -10.56 11.39 -9.24
C GLY A 41 -9.29 12.23 -9.12
N TYR A 42 -9.35 13.29 -8.31
CA TYR A 42 -8.23 14.22 -8.08
C TYR A 42 -7.04 13.52 -7.38
N ASN A 43 -7.35 12.56 -6.49
CA ASN A 43 -6.40 11.70 -5.80
C ASN A 43 -6.83 10.22 -5.89
N GLY A 44 -5.85 9.32 -6.03
CA GLY A 44 -6.10 7.87 -6.12
C GLY A 44 -6.77 7.27 -4.87
N ILE A 45 -6.67 7.94 -3.70
CA ILE A 45 -7.30 7.55 -2.43
C ILE A 45 -8.78 7.97 -2.38
N ASP A 46 -9.13 9.18 -2.83
CA ASP A 46 -10.53 9.65 -2.93
C ASP A 46 -11.36 8.83 -3.93
N SER A 47 -10.69 8.13 -4.84
CA SER A 47 -11.35 7.26 -5.81
C SER A 47 -11.65 5.86 -5.25
N LEU A 48 -11.21 5.56 -4.02
CA LEU A 48 -11.41 4.27 -3.37
C LEU A 48 -12.82 4.17 -2.79
N THR A 49 -13.43 2.99 -2.88
CA THR A 49 -14.65 2.66 -2.14
C THR A 49 -14.33 2.46 -0.67
N SER A 50 -15.34 2.51 0.21
CA SER A 50 -15.15 2.29 1.65
C SER A 50 -14.42 0.98 1.98
N ASP A 51 -14.70 -0.09 1.23
CA ASP A 51 -14.04 -1.39 1.35
C ASP A 51 -12.55 -1.34 0.96
N GLU A 52 -12.23 -0.62 -0.13
CA GLU A 52 -10.85 -0.40 -0.57
C GLU A 52 -10.10 0.49 0.42
N LEU A 53 -10.76 1.51 0.98
CA LEU A 53 -10.19 2.41 1.98
C LEU A 53 -9.83 1.66 3.26
N GLU A 54 -10.72 0.81 3.76
CA GLU A 54 -10.49 0.01 4.97
C GLU A 54 -9.32 -0.95 4.79
N GLN A 55 -9.19 -1.56 3.61
CA GLN A 55 -8.03 -2.38 3.28
C GLN A 55 -6.76 -1.54 3.18
N TYR A 56 -6.79 -0.39 2.52
CA TYR A 56 -5.64 0.51 2.41
C TYR A 56 -5.12 0.88 3.81
N GLN A 57 -6.02 1.21 4.72
CA GLN A 57 -5.70 1.56 6.11
C GLN A 57 -5.10 0.36 6.88
N ALA A 58 -5.70 -0.83 6.75
CA ALA A 58 -5.13 -2.06 7.35
C ALA A 58 -3.72 -2.38 6.80
N PHE A 59 -3.48 -2.10 5.52
CA PHE A 59 -2.16 -2.22 4.93
C PHE A 59 -1.19 -1.14 5.45
N GLU A 60 -1.62 0.11 5.65
CA GLU A 60 -0.80 1.16 6.24
C GLU A 60 -0.30 0.75 7.63
N ASP A 61 -1.19 0.28 8.50
CA ASP A 61 -0.84 -0.18 9.86
C ASP A 61 0.14 -1.37 9.82
N MET A 62 -0.10 -2.33 8.93
CA MET A 62 0.81 -3.47 8.78
C MET A 62 2.19 -3.03 8.25
N VAL A 63 2.23 -2.11 7.30
CA VAL A 63 3.49 -1.55 6.77
C VAL A 63 4.23 -0.78 7.84
N ILE A 64 3.55 0.02 8.66
CA ILE A 64 4.13 0.72 9.81
C ILE A 64 4.81 -0.28 10.75
N ALA A 65 4.14 -1.39 11.06
CA ALA A 65 4.72 -2.46 11.87
C ALA A 65 5.96 -3.10 11.22
N MET A 66 5.92 -3.39 9.92
CA MET A 66 7.05 -3.99 9.20
C MET A 66 8.25 -3.04 9.08
N ILE A 67 8.01 -1.74 8.86
CA ILE A 67 9.05 -0.72 8.88
C ILE A 67 9.68 -0.63 10.27
N GLY A 68 8.87 -0.66 11.33
CA GLY A 68 9.35 -0.70 12.72
C GLY A 68 10.20 -1.94 13.04
N LEU A 69 9.99 -3.05 12.32
CA LEU A 69 10.81 -4.26 12.39
C LEU A 69 12.06 -4.22 11.50
N ASN A 70 12.37 -3.06 10.91
CA ASN A 70 13.47 -2.83 9.98
C ASN A 70 13.44 -3.73 8.73
N MET A 71 12.25 -4.16 8.29
CA MET A 71 12.08 -4.97 7.09
C MET A 71 12.38 -4.16 5.83
N SER A 72 12.83 -4.87 4.79
CA SER A 72 13.09 -4.27 3.49
C SER A 72 11.79 -4.08 2.68
N TYR A 73 11.80 -3.13 1.73
CA TYR A 73 10.66 -2.89 0.83
C TYR A 73 10.23 -4.16 0.07
N GLN A 74 11.19 -5.02 -0.29
CA GLN A 74 10.93 -6.26 -1.01
C GLN A 74 10.11 -7.26 -0.17
N GLU A 75 10.38 -7.35 1.13
CA GLU A 75 9.65 -8.22 2.06
C GLU A 75 8.24 -7.70 2.30
N ILE A 76 8.11 -6.40 2.56
CA ILE A 76 6.82 -5.72 2.70
C ILE A 76 5.96 -5.94 1.46
N LYS A 77 6.56 -5.77 0.27
CA LYS A 77 5.92 -6.04 -1.01
C LYS A 77 5.48 -7.50 -1.11
N ALA A 78 6.37 -8.45 -0.82
CA ALA A 78 6.03 -9.87 -0.90
C ALA A 78 4.86 -10.23 0.03
N MET A 79 4.83 -9.68 1.24
CA MET A 79 3.73 -9.86 2.20
C MET A 79 2.42 -9.25 1.73
N ALA A 80 2.46 -8.01 1.23
CA ALA A 80 1.28 -7.32 0.70
C ALA A 80 0.64 -8.09 -0.47
N PHE A 81 1.46 -8.59 -1.40
CA PHE A 81 1.00 -9.41 -2.53
C PHE A 81 0.60 -10.84 -2.13
N ARG A 82 1.18 -11.42 -1.06
CA ARG A 82 0.81 -12.75 -0.57
C ARG A 82 -0.56 -12.74 0.12
N ASN A 83 -0.87 -11.68 0.86
CA ASN A 83 -2.17 -11.50 1.52
C ASN A 83 -3.35 -11.44 0.53
N LYS A 84 -3.09 -10.96 -0.69
CA LYS A 84 -4.06 -10.96 -1.77
C LYS A 84 -4.50 -12.36 -2.21
N LYS A 85 -3.57 -13.32 -2.27
CA LYS A 85 -3.87 -14.72 -2.65
C LYS A 85 -4.63 -15.47 -1.57
N THR A 86 -4.43 -15.14 -0.30
CA THR A 86 -5.18 -15.73 0.81
C THR A 86 -6.60 -15.20 0.89
N ARG A 87 -6.85 -13.93 0.56
CA ARG A 87 -8.22 -13.37 0.52
C ARG A 87 -9.05 -13.85 -0.68
N GLN A 88 -8.46 -14.02 -1.87
CA GLN A 88 -9.18 -14.57 -3.03
C GLN A 88 -9.64 -16.03 -2.87
N ARG A 89 -9.09 -16.78 -1.90
CA ARG A 89 -9.47 -18.18 -1.64
C ARG A 89 -10.60 -18.36 -0.62
N SER A 90 -11.11 -17.27 -0.04
CA SER A 90 -12.13 -17.33 1.01
C SER A 90 -13.53 -16.87 0.55
N ALA A 91 -13.78 -16.82 -0.75
CA ALA A 91 -15.10 -16.52 -1.33
C ALA A 91 -15.70 -17.75 -2.00
#